data_AF-A0A4Y4EVH8-F1
#
_entry.id   AF-A0A4Y4EVH8-F1
#
_cell.length_a   1.000
_cell.length_b   1.000
_cell.length_c   1.000
_cell.angle_alpha   90.00
_cell.angle_beta   90.00
_cell.angle_gamma   90.00
#
_symmetry.space_group_name_H-M   'P 1'
#
loop_
_entity.id
_entity.type
_entity.pdbx_description
1 polymer ?
#
loop_
_entity_poly.entity_id
_entity_poly.type
_entity_poly.pdbx_seq_one_letter_code
_entity_poly.pdbx_strand_id
1 'polypeptide(L)' 'MAWLTNFGTHWPEIADRYNECTRHMFRYYLSVYAGAFRARDLPLRQVVYSRRLTGKSSRSCTELTRHLRHFANI' A
#
# COMPACT_ATOMS: atom_id res chain seq x y z
N MET A 1 -0.65 -11.37 -4.01
CA MET A 1 -0.66 -9.93 -4.36
C MET A 1 -1.79 -9.74 -5.37
N ALA A 2 -2.93 -9.18 -4.95
CA ALA A 2 -4.17 -9.19 -5.75
C ALA A 2 -3.99 -8.58 -7.14
N TRP A 3 -3.21 -7.49 -7.24
CA TRP A 3 -2.96 -6.83 -8.51
C TRP A 3 -2.11 -7.68 -9.46
N LEU A 4 -1.11 -8.41 -8.95
CA LEU A 4 -0.29 -9.31 -9.79
C LEU A 4 -1.12 -10.47 -10.35
N THR A 5 -2.04 -11.01 -9.54
CA THR A 5 -2.96 -12.08 -9.96
C THR A 5 -3.93 -11.56 -11.03
N ASN A 6 -4.58 -10.43 -10.77
CA ASN A 6 -5.52 -9.81 -11.71
C ASN A 6 -4.84 -9.44 -13.03
N PHE A 7 -3.63 -8.88 -12.97
CA PHE A 7 -2.84 -8.56 -14.16
C PHE A 7 -2.54 -9.82 -14.99
N GLY A 8 -2.18 -10.94 -14.34
CA GLY A 8 -1.95 -12.20 -15.03
C GLY A 8 -3.22 -12.74 -15.72
N THR A 9 -4.37 -12.65 -15.05
CA THR A 9 -5.66 -13.12 -15.58
C THR A 9 -6.13 -12.29 -16.77
N HIS A 10 -5.99 -10.97 -16.71
CA HIS A 10 -6.47 -10.05 -17.76
C HIS A 10 -5.41 -9.68 -18.81
N TRP A 11 -4.16 -10.15 -18.67
CA TRP A 11 -3.09 -9.89 -19.64
C TRP A 11 -3.50 -10.22 -21.09
N PRO A 12 -4.16 -11.35 -21.40
CA PRO A 12 -4.53 -11.70 -22.78
C PRO A 12 -5.39 -10.64 -23.47
N GLU A 13 -6.18 -9.86 -22.73
CA GLU A 13 -7.07 -8.83 -23.27
C GLU A 13 -6.33 -7.57 -23.70
N ILE A 14 -5.17 -7.29 -23.08
CA ILE A 14 -4.36 -6.09 -23.33
C ILE A 14 -3.06 -6.39 -24.04
N ALA A 15 -2.68 -7.66 -24.18
CA ALA A 15 -1.43 -8.10 -24.78
C ALA A 15 -1.23 -7.61 -26.23
N ASP A 16 -2.31 -7.39 -26.98
CA ASP A 16 -2.23 -6.85 -28.34
C ASP A 16 -1.67 -5.41 -28.41
N ARG A 17 -1.87 -4.63 -27.33
CA ARG A 17 -1.42 -3.22 -27.26
C ARG A 17 -0.07 -3.05 -26.59
N TYR A 18 0.49 -4.11 -25.99
CA TYR A 18 1.68 -4.01 -25.15
C TYR A 18 2.64 -5.17 -25.39
N ASN A 19 3.93 -4.86 -25.34
CA ASN A 19 4.97 -5.85 -25.58
C ASN A 19 5.17 -6.78 -24.37
N GLU A 20 5.73 -7.96 -24.64
CA GLU A 20 6.08 -8.93 -23.60
C GLU A 20 7.13 -8.39 -22.61
N CYS A 21 8.02 -7.50 -23.05
CA CYS A 21 8.93 -6.77 -22.17
C CYS A 21 8.18 -5.94 -21.11
N THR A 22 7.07 -5.30 -21.49
CA THR A 22 6.23 -4.52 -20.58
C THR A 22 5.56 -5.43 -19.56
N ARG A 23 5.12 -6.64 -19.97
CA ARG A 23 4.60 -7.66 -19.06
C ARG A 23 5.59 -8.02 -17.97
N HIS A 24 6.83 -8.29 -18.36
CA HIS A 24 7.89 -8.64 -17.44
C HIS A 24 8.23 -7.50 -16.49
N MET A 25 8.42 -6.28 -17.01
CA MET A 25 8.63 -5.09 -16.20
C MET A 25 7.53 -4.88 -15.15
N PHE A 26 6.25 -5.01 -15.54
CA PHE A 26 5.12 -4.86 -14.62
C PHE A 26 5.10 -5.94 -13.54
N ARG A 27 5.39 -7.19 -13.91
CA ARG A 27 5.49 -8.30 -12.95
C ARG A 27 6.61 -8.07 -11.95
N TYR A 28 7.79 -7.63 -12.39
CA TYR A 28 8.91 -7.31 -11.51
C TYR A 28 8.55 -6.16 -10.57
N TYR A 29 8.00 -5.06 -11.10
CA TYR A 29 7.57 -3.91 -10.31
C TYR A 29 6.62 -4.33 -9.18
N LEU A 30 5.51 -5.02 -9.50
CA LEU A 30 4.54 -5.44 -8.49
C LEU A 30 5.13 -6.41 -7.46
N SER A 31 6.06 -7.27 -7.88
CA SER A 31 6.72 -8.23 -6.99
C SER A 31 7.68 -7.54 -6.02
N VAL A 32 8.43 -6.55 -6.48
CA VAL A 32 9.35 -5.75 -5.65
C VAL A 32 8.58 -4.97 -4.59
N TYR A 33 7.51 -4.27 -4.95
CA TYR A 33 6.70 -3.56 -3.96
C TYR A 33 6.02 -4.50 -2.97
N ALA A 34 5.55 -5.67 -3.41
CA ALA A 34 5.02 -6.68 -2.49
C ALA A 34 6.06 -7.12 -1.45
N GLY A 35 7.33 -7.31 -1.88
CA GLY A 35 8.44 -7.63 -1.00
C GLY A 35 8.78 -6.48 -0.05
N ALA A 36 8.82 -5.26 -0.56
CA ALA A 36 9.21 -4.09 0.22
C ALA A 36 8.16 -3.69 1.27
N PHE A 37 6.86 -3.86 0.98
CA PHE A 37 5.81 -3.78 1.99
C PHE A 37 5.90 -4.90 3.03
N ARG A 38 6.17 -6.15 2.59
CA ARG A 38 6.34 -7.30 3.50
C ARG A 38 7.54 -7.15 4.43
N ALA A 39 8.63 -6.56 3.94
CA ALA A 39 9.83 -6.26 4.72
C ALA A 39 9.68 -5.03 5.63
N ARG A 40 8.54 -4.33 5.57
CA ARG A 40 8.28 -3.04 6.23
C ARG A 40 9.25 -1.92 5.85
N ASP A 41 9.83 -2.02 4.66
CA ASP A 41 10.75 -1.00 4.15
C ASP A 41 9.98 0.23 3.63
N LEU A 42 8.73 0.04 3.16
CA LEU A 42 7.82 1.12 2.80
C LEU A 42 6.68 1.29 3.82
N PRO A 43 6.67 2.37 4.62
CA PRO A 43 5.57 2.68 5.51
C PRO A 43 4.42 3.40 4.76
N LEU A 44 3.22 2.83 4.83
CA LEU A 44 1.98 3.52 4.41
C LEU A 44 1.42 4.31 5.60
N ARG A 45 1.34 5.65 5.47
CA ARG A 45 0.77 6.51 6.52
C ARG A 45 -0.42 7.29 5.98
N GLN A 46 -1.56 7.14 6.63
CA GLN A 46 -2.72 7.99 6.41
C GLN A 46 -2.68 9.16 7.41
N VAL A 47 -2.60 10.37 6.88
CA VAL A 47 -2.65 11.59 7.68
C VAL A 47 -4.02 12.23 7.48
N VAL A 48 -4.79 12.36 8.56
CA VAL A 48 -6.10 13.00 8.55
C VAL A 48 -6.00 14.36 9.24
N TYR A 49 -6.36 15.41 8.51
CA TYR A 49 -6.40 16.77 9.04
C TYR A 49 -7.82 17.14 9.44
N SER A 50 -7.97 17.76 10.61
CA SER A 50 -9.22 18.39 11.05
C SER A 50 -8.97 19.85 11.40
N ARG A 51 -9.94 20.73 11.11
CA ARG A 51 -9.88 22.12 11.55
C ARG A 51 -10.02 22.14 13.08
N ARG A 52 -9.11 22.84 13.76
CA ARG A 52 -9.21 23.03 15.22
C ARG A 52 -10.51 23.79 15.51
N LEU A 53 -11.48 23.10 16.11
CA LEU A 53 -12.62 23.76 16.72
C LEU A 53 -12.13 24.42 18.02
N THR A 54 -12.08 25.74 18.04
CA THR A 54 -11.76 26.55 19.24
C THR A 54 -12.80 26.26 20.33
N GLY A 55 -12.45 25.43 21.31
CA GLY A 55 -13.28 25.20 22.50
C GLY A 55 -13.50 23.74 22.90
N LYS A 56 -13.06 22.75 22.12
CA LYS A 56 -12.98 21.36 22.59
C LYS A 56 -11.55 20.88 22.42
N SER A 57 -10.91 20.48 23.53
CA SER A 57 -9.67 19.72 23.46
C SER A 57 -9.98 18.48 22.62
N SER A 58 -9.57 18.51 21.36
CA SER A 58 -9.62 17.35 20.48
C SER A 58 -8.77 16.30 21.19
N ARG A 59 -9.43 15.35 21.87
CA ARG A 59 -8.75 14.17 22.39
C ARG A 59 -8.00 13.59 21.22
N SER A 60 -6.69 13.67 21.34
CA SER A 60 -5.75 13.30 20.32
C SER A 60 -6.10 11.90 19.84
N CYS A 61 -6.53 11.77 18.59
CA CYS A 61 -6.66 10.49 17.88
C CYS A 61 -5.29 9.78 17.70
N THR A 62 -4.26 10.24 18.40
CA THR A 62 -2.89 9.69 18.42
C THR A 62 -2.64 8.83 19.66
N GLU A 63 -3.57 8.77 20.64
CA GLU A 63 -3.37 8.03 21.88
C GLU A 63 -3.58 6.51 21.72
N LEU A 64 -4.33 6.07 20.71
CA LEU A 64 -4.55 4.64 20.43
C LEU A 64 -3.44 3.98 19.59
N THR A 65 -2.55 4.75 18.96
CA THR A 65 -1.44 4.21 18.15
C THR A 65 -0.14 4.03 18.92
N ARG A 66 -0.05 4.49 20.18
CA ARG A 66 1.16 4.29 21.02
C ARG A 66 1.29 2.86 21.56
N HIS A 67 0.17 2.15 21.75
CA HIS A 67 0.18 0.76 22.25
C HIS A 67 0.28 -0.33 21.17
N LEU A 68 0.20 0.02 19.89
CA LEU A 68 0.25 -0.93 18.76
C LEU A 68 1.56 -0.86 17.97
N ARG A 69 2.68 -0.50 18.60
CA ARG A 69 4.01 -0.75 18.02
C ARG A 69 4.57 -2.15 18.32
N HIS A 70 3.84 -2.97 19.08
CA HIS A 70 4.23 -4.36 19.36
C HIS A 70 3.57 -5.40 18.42
N PHE A 71 2.56 -5.02 17.64
CA PHE A 71 1.86 -5.95 16.73
C PHE A 71 2.18 -5.78 15.27
N ALA A 72 3.13 -4.91 14.93
CA ALA A 72 3.57 -4.86 13.55
C ALA A 72 4.30 -6.14 13.13
N ASN A 73 4.78 -7.01 14.04
CA ASN A 73 5.57 -8.21 13.70
C ASN A 73 4.79 -9.54 13.62
N ILE A 74 3.69 -9.58 12.86
CA ILE A 74 3.10 -10.81 12.31
C ILE A 74 2.70 -10.55 10.85
#